data_AF-A0A6C8H3X3-F1
#
_entry.id   AF-A0A6C8H3X3-F1
#
_cell.length_a   1.000
_cell.length_b   1.000
_cell.length_c   1.000
_cell.angle_alpha   90.00
_cell.angle_beta   90.00
_cell.angle_gamma   90.00
#
_symmetry.space_group_name_H-M   'P 1'
#
loop_
_entity.id
_entity.type
_entity.pdbx_description
1 polymer ?
#
loop_
_entity_poly.entity_id
_entity_poly.type
_entity_poly.pdbx_seq_one_letter_code
_entity_poly.pdbx_strand_id
1 'polypeptide(L)'
;MISAGIRKNSPTGNIHPDGLTKTFVKARKASGVNFSNNPPTFHEIRSLAGRLYKNEHGEVFAQKLLGHTSANTTKLYLDERDDKAYMML
;
A
#
# COMPACT_ATOMS: atom_id res chain seq x y z
N MET A 1 4.40 -5.62 15.45
CA MET A 1 4.62 -6.55 14.32
C MET A 1 3.34 -7.32 14.08
N ILE A 2 2.93 -7.51 12.83
CA ILE A 2 1.77 -8.35 12.50
C ILE A 2 2.21 -9.81 12.72
N SER A 3 1.46 -10.54 13.55
CA SER A 3 1.71 -11.97 13.83
C SER A 3 0.69 -12.83 13.08
N ALA A 4 1.16 -13.87 12.40
CA ALA A 4 0.29 -14.85 11.73
C ALA A 4 0.12 -16.14 12.55
N GLY A 5 0.30 -16.04 13.87
CA GLY A 5 0.28 -17.17 14.81
C GLY A 5 1.61 -17.92 14.88
N ILE A 6 1.77 -18.71 15.95
CA ILE A 6 2.97 -19.52 16.22
C ILE A 6 3.11 -20.60 15.15
N ARG A 7 4.30 -20.70 14.54
CA ARG A 7 4.62 -21.72 13.52
C ARG A 7 5.89 -22.45 13.94
N LYS A 8 6.08 -23.68 13.45
CA LYS A 8 7.28 -24.51 13.73
C LYS A 8 8.60 -23.75 13.54
N ASN A 9 8.66 -22.83 12.58
CA ASN A 9 9.85 -22.03 12.26
C ASN A 9 9.72 -20.54 12.64
N SER A 10 8.63 -20.13 13.32
CA SER A 10 8.43 -18.76 13.83
C SER A 10 7.68 -18.83 15.17
N PRO A 11 8.42 -19.01 16.28
CA PRO A 11 7.85 -19.19 17.61
C PRO A 11 7.08 -17.97 18.12
N THR A 12 7.45 -16.77 17.66
CA THR A 12 6.76 -15.51 17.99
C THR A 12 5.62 -15.20 17.01
N GLY A 13 5.53 -15.95 15.91
CA GLY A 13 4.58 -15.72 14.83
C GLY A 13 4.83 -14.46 14.01
N ASN A 14 5.96 -13.77 14.21
CA ASN A 14 6.32 -12.56 13.48
C ASN A 14 6.36 -12.82 11.98
N ILE A 15 5.75 -11.91 11.21
CA ILE A 15 5.78 -11.95 9.75
C ILE A 15 6.93 -11.07 9.26
N HIS A 16 7.80 -11.63 8.42
CA HIS A 16 8.82 -10.85 7.71
C HIS A 16 8.16 -9.94 6.66
N PRO A 17 8.59 -8.68 6.49
CA PRO A 17 8.01 -7.76 5.49
C PRO A 17 7.91 -8.35 4.08
N ASP A 18 8.94 -9.08 3.63
CA ASP A 18 8.90 -9.77 2.32
C ASP A 18 7.74 -10.76 2.19
N GLY A 19 7.35 -11.40 3.29
CA GLY A 19 6.21 -12.30 3.33
C GLY A 19 4.90 -11.58 3.04
N LEU A 20 4.74 -10.36 3.56
CA LEU A 20 3.58 -9.51 3.27
C LEU A 20 3.56 -9.10 1.80
N THR A 21 4.69 -8.60 1.28
CA THR A 21 4.79 -8.18 -0.12
C THR A 21 4.53 -9.33 -1.09
N LYS A 22 5.10 -10.52 -0.84
CA LYS A 22 4.88 -11.71 -1.68
C LYS A 22 3.42 -12.18 -1.63
N THR A 23 2.80 -12.15 -0.46
CA THR A 23 1.40 -12.58 -0.30
C THR A 23 0.45 -11.60 -0.97
N PHE A 24 0.72 -10.29 -0.87
CA PHE A 24 -0.02 -9.28 -1.61
C PHE A 24 0.09 -9.48 -3.12
N VAL A 25 1.28 -9.77 -3.66
CA VAL A 25 1.44 -10.07 -5.09
C VAL A 25 0.63 -11.31 -5.51
N LYS A 26 0.55 -12.34 -4.67
CA LYS A 26 -0.30 -13.50 -4.93
C LYS A 26 -1.78 -13.11 -4.98
N ALA A 27 -2.26 -12.34 -4.00
CA ALA A 27 -3.64 -11.86 -3.97
C ALA A 27 -3.97 -10.97 -5.17
N ARG A 28 -3.07 -10.06 -5.55
CA ARG A 28 -3.18 -9.22 -6.74
C ARG A 28 -3.29 -10.02 -8.04
N LYS A 29 -2.55 -11.13 -8.17
CA LYS A 29 -2.68 -12.03 -9.33
C LYS A 29 -4.01 -12.79 -9.31
N ALA A 30 -4.48 -13.18 -8.14
CA ALA A 30 -5.73 -13.90 -7.97
C ALA A 30 -6.98 -13.04 -8.21
N SER A 31 -6.87 -11.70 -8.16
CA SER A 31 -8.01 -10.82 -8.39
C SER A 31 -8.49 -10.78 -9.85
N GLY A 32 -7.71 -11.32 -10.80
CA GLY A 32 -8.06 -11.32 -12.22
C GLY A 32 -8.06 -9.94 -12.89
N VAL A 33 -7.55 -8.91 -12.20
CA VAL A 33 -7.45 -7.55 -12.73
C VAL A 33 -6.24 -7.45 -13.66
N ASN A 34 -6.43 -6.81 -14.82
CA ASN A 34 -5.34 -6.52 -15.74
C ASN A 34 -4.61 -5.24 -15.31
N PHE A 35 -3.32 -5.37 -15.09
CA PHE A 35 -2.45 -4.25 -14.72
C PHE A 35 -1.48 -3.94 -15.86
N SER A 36 -0.94 -2.73 -15.85
CA SER A 36 0.14 -2.34 -16.75
C SER A 36 1.46 -3.05 -16.44
N ASN A 37 2.52 -2.68 -17.16
CA ASN A 37 3.88 -3.18 -16.96
C ASN A 37 4.41 -2.98 -15.53
N ASN A 38 3.83 -2.04 -14.77
CA ASN A 38 4.23 -1.73 -13.39
C ASN A 38 3.04 -1.86 -12.44
N PRO A 39 2.64 -3.10 -12.08
CA PRO A 39 1.47 -3.32 -11.24
C PRO A 39 1.70 -2.82 -9.80
N PRO A 40 0.67 -2.29 -9.12
CA PRO A 40 0.79 -1.64 -7.81
C PRO A 40 1.28 -2.63 -6.74
N THR A 41 2.28 -2.24 -5.94
CA THR A 41 2.87 -3.10 -4.90
C THR A 41 2.14 -2.94 -3.56
N PHE A 42 2.53 -3.72 -2.55
CA PHE A 42 1.94 -3.60 -1.20
C PHE A 42 2.07 -2.18 -0.62
N HIS A 43 3.15 -1.47 -0.96
CA HIS A 43 3.39 -0.09 -0.49
C HIS A 43 2.36 0.90 -1.03
N GLU A 44 1.73 0.61 -2.17
CA GLU A 44 0.72 1.50 -2.79
C GLU A 44 -0.55 1.65 -1.96
N ILE A 45 -0.81 0.73 -1.02
CA ILE A 45 -1.91 0.87 -0.03
C ILE A 45 -1.72 2.15 0.79
N ARG A 46 -0.48 2.53 1.09
CA ARG A 46 -0.18 3.76 1.84
C ARG A 46 -0.56 5.02 1.05
N SER A 47 -0.26 5.03 -0.26
CA SER A 47 -0.67 6.11 -1.17
C SER A 47 -2.19 6.19 -1.31
N LEU A 48 -2.84 5.03 -1.49
CA LEU A 48 -4.31 4.94 -1.52
C LEU A 48 -4.95 5.50 -0.24
N ALA A 49 -4.48 5.09 0.93
CA ALA A 49 -4.97 5.60 2.21
C ALA A 49 -4.79 7.13 2.30
N GLY A 50 -3.63 7.65 1.91
CA GLY A 50 -3.38 9.09 1.87
C GLY A 50 -4.43 9.85 1.07
N ARG A 51 -4.76 9.38 -0.14
CA ARG A 51 -5.77 9.99 -1.01
C ARG A 51 -7.18 9.93 -0.42
N LEU A 52 -7.59 8.77 0.10
CA LEU A 52 -8.92 8.62 0.71
C LEU A 52 -9.09 9.54 1.93
N TYR A 53 -8.12 9.55 2.84
CA TYR A 53 -8.17 10.38 4.05
C TYR A 53 -7.98 11.88 3.75
N LYS A 54 -7.27 12.24 2.68
CA LYS A 54 -7.22 13.63 2.20
C LYS A 54 -8.62 14.09 1.77
N ASN A 55 -9.34 13.25 1.03
CA ASN A 55 -10.69 13.60 0.56
C ASN A 55 -11.70 13.69 1.71
N GLU A 56 -11.57 12.85 2.73
CA GLU A 56 -12.51 12.81 3.87
C GLU A 56 -12.19 13.84 4.97
N HIS A 57 -10.91 14.08 5.27
CA HIS A 57 -10.49 14.90 6.43
C HIS A 57 -9.48 16.00 6.10
N GLY A 58 -9.09 16.15 4.83
CA GLY A 58 -8.14 17.15 4.38
C GLY A 58 -6.67 16.71 4.43
N GLU A 59 -5.84 17.49 3.74
CA GLU A 59 -4.43 17.17 3.50
C GLU A 59 -3.57 17.16 4.78
N VAL A 60 -3.84 18.05 5.74
CA VAL A 60 -3.11 18.10 7.02
C VAL A 60 -3.33 16.83 7.83
N PHE A 61 -4.56 16.29 7.81
CA PHE A 61 -4.86 15.02 8.48
C PHE A 61 -4.13 13.87 7.79
N ALA A 62 -4.21 13.79 6.46
CA ALA A 62 -3.49 12.77 5.69
C ALA A 62 -1.97 12.82 5.93
N GLN A 63 -1.34 14.01 5.97
CA GLN A 63 0.08 14.15 6.26
C GLN A 63 0.45 13.58 7.64
N LYS A 64 -0.35 13.88 8.67
CA LYS A 64 -0.14 13.37 10.03
C LYS A 64 -0.33 11.86 10.10
N LEU A 65 -1.37 11.34 9.46
CA LEU A 65 -1.62 9.89 9.36
C LEU A 65 -0.44 9.16 8.69
N LEU A 66 0.10 9.75 7.62
CA LEU A 66 1.28 9.24 6.92
C LEU A 66 2.59 9.53 7.68
N GLY A 67 2.57 10.23 8.82
CA GLY A 67 3.76 10.52 9.61
C GLY A 67 4.86 11.26 8.84
N HIS A 68 4.49 12.07 7.83
CA HIS A 68 5.46 12.81 7.02
C HIS A 68 5.75 14.17 7.64
N THR A 69 7.02 14.46 7.92
CA THR A 69 7.44 15.77 8.43
C THR A 69 7.28 16.88 7.38
N SER A 70 7.51 16.55 6.10
CA SER A 70 7.43 17.51 5.00
C SER A 70 6.17 17.32 4.16
N ALA A 71 5.51 18.43 3.82
CA ALA A 71 4.37 18.44 2.89
C ALA A 71 4.76 17.93 1.50
N ASN A 72 6.01 18.13 1.06
CA ASN A 72 6.47 17.66 -0.25
C ASN A 72 6.46 16.13 -0.33
N THR A 73 6.82 15.44 0.77
CA THR A 73 6.72 13.98 0.84
C THR A 73 5.27 13.55 0.77
N THR A 74 4.36 14.22 1.47
CA THR A 74 2.92 13.93 1.40
C THR A 74 2.37 14.08 -0.01
N LYS A 75 2.74 15.15 -0.73
CA LYS A 75 2.30 15.38 -2.11
C LYS A 75 2.63 14.20 -3.03
N LEU A 76 3.80 13.56 -2.89
CA LEU A 76 4.18 12.37 -3.66
C LEU A 76 3.27 11.15 -3.45
N TYR A 77 2.60 11.07 -2.30
CA TYR A 77 1.63 10.01 -1.95
C TYR A 77 0.18 10.42 -2.25
N LEU A 78 -0.10 11.72 -2.39
CA LEU A 78 -1.42 12.23 -2.77
C LEU A 78 -1.58 12.36 -4.28
N ASP A 79 -0.47 12.28 -5.02
CA ASP A 79 -0.47 12.22 -6.47
C ASP A 79 -1.10 10.91 -6.95
N GLU A 80 -2.15 11.03 -7.75
CA GLU A 80 -2.88 9.91 -8.33
C GLU A 80 -2.09 9.18 -9.42
N ARG A 81 -1.00 9.79 -9.90
CA ARG A 81 -0.11 9.23 -10.92
C ARG A 81 -0.89 8.64 -12.09
N ASP A 82 -1.81 9.45 -12.61
CA ASP A 82 -2.37 9.40 -13.96
C ASP A 82 -2.59 7.97 -14.47
N ASP A 83 -3.48 7.21 -13.80
CA ASP A 83 -4.11 5.91 -14.17
C ASP A 83 -3.30 4.82 -14.89
N LYS A 84 -1.97 4.95 -15.00
CA LYS A 84 -1.08 4.06 -15.74
C LYS A 84 -0.90 2.70 -15.09
N ALA A 85 -1.49 2.47 -13.91
CA ALA A 85 -1.45 1.17 -13.25
C ALA A 85 -2.47 0.18 -13.87
N TYR A 86 -3.55 0.70 -14.46
CA TYR A 86 -4.64 -0.10 -15.01
C TYR A 86 -4.67 0.01 -16.53
N MET A 87 -4.92 -1.11 -17.19
CA MET A 87 -5.32 -1.07 -18.60
C MET A 87 -6.84 -0.92 -18.59
N MET A 88 -7.35 0.28 -18.87
CA MET A 88 -8.76 0.40 -19.28
C MET A 88 -8.91 -0.37 -20.59
N LEU A 89 -9.75 -1.41 -20.59
CA LEU A 89 -10.21 -2.06 -21.82
C LEU A 89 -11.20 -1.17 -22.55
#